data_AF-A0A2B8BJ83-F1
#
_entry.id   AF-A0A2B8BJ83-F1
#
_cell.length_a   1.000
_cell.length_b   1.000
_cell.length_c   1.000
_cell.angle_alpha   90.00
_cell.angle_beta   90.00
_cell.angle_gamma   90.00
#
_symmetry.space_group_name_H-M   'P 1'
#
loop_
_entity.id
_entity.type
_entity.pdbx_description
1 polymer ?
#
loop_
_entity_poly.entity_id
_entity_poly.type
_entity_poly.pdbx_seq_one_letter_code
_entity_poly.pdbx_strand_id
1 'polypeptide(L)'
;MRILLKYPGIAGDSLLQGYSNLIYCTKFDMKTGSNDAGSLEYGSAVEDDDYDVYGIAAMHDNYRNVKPQAKRRTVGIDSVDLSKPIDMASPLLLKAAFADPVPGAEATIYFLRPMDTQVSAEQSDISGGKISFDKFLTIVLTDVHVTSYTVSASGSGDNSGDETISLSFTKLNMTYVHYKNGQPQNVPAEIKVAKKE
;
A
#
# COMPACT_ATOMS: atom_id res chain seq x y z
N MET A 1 -8.30 -11.21 -12.66
CA MET A 1 -7.24 -10.23 -12.31
C MET A 1 -6.13 -10.96 -11.59
N ARG A 2 -4.88 -10.53 -11.75
CA ARG A 2 -3.72 -11.05 -10.99
C ARG A 2 -2.99 -9.87 -10.34
N ILE A 3 -2.50 -10.07 -9.12
CA ILE A 3 -1.71 -9.08 -8.38
C ILE A 3 -0.33 -9.70 -8.15
N LEU A 4 0.73 -9.02 -8.56
CA LEU A 4 2.10 -9.49 -8.41
C LEU A 4 2.93 -8.43 -7.69
N LEU A 5 3.73 -8.86 -6.72
CA LEU A 5 4.67 -8.03 -5.99
C LEU A 5 6.10 -8.35 -6.43
N LYS A 6 6.84 -7.31 -6.80
CA LYS A 6 8.30 -7.31 -6.86
C LYS A 6 8.81 -6.63 -5.59
N TYR A 7 9.34 -7.40 -4.65
CA TYR A 7 9.94 -6.87 -3.44
C TYR A 7 11.48 -6.85 -3.56
N PRO A 8 12.20 -5.86 -3.00
CA PRO A 8 13.66 -5.79 -3.07
C PRO A 8 14.36 -7.08 -2.67
N GLY A 9 15.08 -7.70 -3.62
CA GLY A 9 15.92 -8.88 -3.36
C GLY A 9 15.16 -10.16 -3.01
N ILE A 10 13.83 -10.20 -3.10
CA ILE A 10 13.02 -11.39 -2.78
C ILE A 10 12.30 -11.86 -4.04
N ALA A 11 12.59 -13.10 -4.44
CA ALA A 11 11.89 -13.81 -5.51
C ALA A 11 10.67 -14.57 -4.95
N GLY A 12 9.62 -14.69 -5.75
CA GLY A 12 8.44 -15.54 -5.49
C GLY A 12 8.22 -16.60 -6.56
N ASP A 13 7.05 -17.25 -6.54
CA ASP A 13 6.76 -18.46 -7.34
C ASP A 13 6.05 -18.19 -8.69
N SER A 14 5.82 -16.92 -9.07
CA SER A 14 5.07 -16.63 -10.31
C SER A 14 5.75 -17.26 -11.53
N LEU A 15 4.99 -18.04 -12.29
CA LEU A 15 5.37 -18.60 -13.59
C LEU A 15 4.79 -17.80 -14.77
N LEU A 16 4.19 -16.64 -14.48
CA LEU A 16 3.53 -15.85 -15.51
C LEU A 16 4.56 -15.28 -16.50
N GLN A 17 4.31 -15.44 -17.81
CA GLN A 17 5.21 -14.94 -18.85
C GLN A 17 5.40 -13.42 -18.71
N GLY A 18 6.66 -12.97 -18.68
CA GLY A 18 7.02 -11.56 -18.48
C GLY A 18 6.98 -11.09 -17.02
N TYR A 19 6.51 -11.93 -16.11
CA TYR A 19 6.40 -11.65 -14.67
C TYR A 19 6.85 -12.86 -13.83
N SER A 20 7.85 -13.59 -14.32
CA SER A 20 8.39 -14.75 -13.63
C SER A 20 9.15 -14.33 -12.37
N ASN A 21 9.14 -15.18 -11.35
CA ASN A 21 9.80 -14.97 -10.06
C ASN A 21 9.26 -13.79 -9.23
N LEU A 22 8.09 -13.25 -9.60
CA LEU A 22 7.37 -12.29 -8.75
C LEU A 22 6.53 -13.01 -7.71
N ILE A 23 6.28 -12.34 -6.60
CA ILE A 23 5.45 -12.85 -5.50
C ILE A 23 3.98 -12.74 -5.92
N TYR A 24 3.24 -13.85 -5.86
CA TYR A 24 1.82 -13.84 -6.16
C TYR A 24 1.02 -13.35 -4.95
N CYS A 25 0.11 -12.39 -5.17
CA CYS A 25 -0.77 -11.88 -4.13
C CYS A 25 -2.23 -12.17 -4.49
N THR A 26 -3.00 -12.59 -3.49
CA THR A 26 -4.44 -12.87 -3.60
C THR A 26 -5.29 -11.64 -3.30
N LYS A 27 -4.78 -10.72 -2.47
CA LYS A 27 -5.48 -9.49 -2.08
C LYS A 27 -4.50 -8.32 -1.96
N PHE A 28 -5.00 -7.13 -2.26
CA PHE A 28 -4.36 -5.85 -1.99
C PHE A 28 -5.39 -4.95 -1.28
N ASP A 29 -4.97 -4.31 -0.20
CA ASP A 29 -5.73 -3.29 0.50
C ASP A 29 -4.81 -2.09 0.75
N MET A 30 -5.29 -0.89 0.44
CA MET A 30 -4.58 0.35 0.70
C MET A 30 -5.60 1.35 1.23
N LYS A 31 -5.34 1.81 2.46
CA LYS A 31 -6.21 2.76 3.14
C LYS A 31 -5.51 4.10 3.23
N THR A 32 -6.22 5.13 2.80
CA THR A 32 -5.80 6.51 2.97
C THR A 32 -6.77 7.19 3.92
N GLY A 33 -6.23 7.94 4.88
CA GLY A 33 -7.01 8.77 5.79
C GLY A 33 -6.60 10.21 5.59
N SER A 34 -7.58 11.12 5.49
CA SER A 34 -7.32 12.48 5.92
C SER A 34 -7.37 12.46 7.44
N ASN A 35 -6.23 12.69 8.10
CA ASN A 35 -6.31 13.24 9.43
C ASN A 35 -6.95 14.63 9.24
N ASP A 36 -8.26 14.74 9.41
CA ASP A 36 -8.75 15.98 10.02
C ASP A 36 -8.07 16.00 11.37
N ALA A 37 -6.98 16.78 11.47
CA ALA A 37 -6.38 17.14 12.74
C ALA A 37 -7.47 17.93 13.49
N GLY A 38 -8.28 17.16 14.19
CA GLY A 38 -9.62 17.52 14.63
C GLY A 38 -10.21 16.45 15.55
N SER A 39 -9.35 15.73 16.29
CA SER A 39 -9.57 15.78 17.73
C SER A 39 -9.44 17.26 18.09
N LEU A 40 -10.57 17.96 18.14
CA LEU A 40 -10.72 18.96 19.17
C LEU A 40 -10.26 18.24 20.43
N GLU A 41 -9.09 18.58 20.97
CA GLU A 41 -8.88 18.47 22.40
C GLU A 41 -9.95 19.38 23.02
N TYR A 42 -11.16 18.85 23.14
CA TYR A 42 -12.18 19.40 24.01
C TYR A 42 -11.73 19.01 25.41
N GLY A 43 -10.81 19.83 25.94
CA GLY A 43 -10.17 19.59 27.21
C GLY A 43 -9.32 18.33 27.20
N SER A 44 -8.01 18.49 27.22
CA SER A 44 -7.29 17.80 28.29
C SER A 44 -8.04 18.18 29.57
N ALA A 45 -8.92 17.29 30.04
CA ALA A 45 -9.26 17.27 31.44
C ALA A 45 -7.90 17.08 32.11
N VAL A 46 -7.36 18.20 32.60
CA VAL A 46 -6.37 18.18 33.66
C VAL A 46 -7.07 17.38 34.75
N GLU A 47 -6.64 16.13 34.91
CA GLU A 47 -7.01 15.38 36.11
C GLU A 47 -6.55 16.26 37.28
N ASP A 48 -7.54 16.58 38.12
CA ASP A 48 -7.38 17.31 39.36
C ASP A 48 -6.13 16.85 40.10
N ASP A 49 -5.22 17.79 40.38
CA ASP A 49 -4.66 17.93 41.72
C ASP A 49 -4.18 19.38 41.89
N ASP A 50 -4.59 19.97 43.00
CA ASP A 50 -4.30 21.31 43.52
C ASP A 50 -5.11 22.50 42.97
N TYR A 51 -6.14 22.82 43.75
CA TYR A 51 -6.73 24.15 43.86
C TYR A 51 -5.65 25.24 43.99
N ASP A 52 -5.69 26.24 43.12
CA ASP A 52 -5.46 27.61 43.60
C ASP A 52 -6.29 28.67 42.86
N VAL A 53 -7.08 29.35 43.67
CA VAL A 53 -8.14 30.29 43.35
C VAL A 53 -7.54 31.68 43.12
N TYR A 54 -6.70 31.90 42.10
CA TYR A 54 -6.29 33.28 41.73
C TYR A 54 -5.84 33.37 40.27
N GLY A 55 -6.77 33.58 39.33
CA GLY A 55 -6.38 33.82 37.93
C GLY A 55 -7.48 34.23 36.94
N ILE A 56 -8.76 34.21 37.33
CA ILE A 56 -9.90 34.47 36.43
C ILE A 56 -9.92 35.93 35.89
N ALA A 57 -9.11 36.84 36.46
CA ALA A 57 -9.07 38.23 36.02
C ALA A 57 -8.01 38.56 34.93
N ALA A 58 -7.16 37.62 34.49
CA ALA A 58 -6.02 37.96 33.61
C ALA A 58 -6.12 37.46 32.15
N MET A 59 -7.21 36.82 31.73
CA MET A 59 -7.29 36.14 30.42
C MET A 59 -8.24 36.78 29.37
N HIS A 60 -8.72 38.00 29.58
CA HIS A 60 -9.70 38.60 28.65
C HIS A 60 -9.10 39.36 27.45
N ASP A 61 -7.83 39.74 27.47
CA ASP A 61 -7.27 40.68 26.47
C ASP A 61 -6.46 40.05 25.32
N ASN A 62 -6.09 38.77 25.39
CA ASN A 62 -5.17 38.17 24.41
C ASN A 62 -5.82 37.34 23.29
N TYR A 63 -7.15 37.12 23.32
CA TYR A 63 -7.81 36.25 22.33
C TYR A 63 -8.17 36.91 21.00
N ARG A 64 -8.03 38.24 20.85
CA ARG A 64 -8.46 38.96 19.64
C ARG A 64 -7.48 38.90 18.45
N ASN A 65 -6.26 38.38 18.62
CA ASN A 65 -5.23 38.43 17.57
C ASN A 65 -4.71 37.07 17.07
N VAL A 66 -5.29 35.94 17.49
CA VAL A 66 -4.88 34.63 16.98
C VAL A 66 -5.65 34.33 15.68
N LYS A 67 -5.06 34.67 14.53
CA LYS A 67 -5.56 34.16 13.24
C LYS A 67 -5.45 32.63 13.28
N PRO A 68 -6.52 31.86 13.02
CA PRO A 68 -6.41 30.42 12.94
C PRO A 68 -5.48 30.06 11.80
N GLN A 69 -4.27 29.59 12.11
CA GLN A 69 -3.45 28.93 11.11
C GLN A 69 -4.15 27.61 10.81
N ALA A 70 -4.74 27.50 9.62
CA ALA A 70 -5.21 26.23 9.11
C ALA A 70 -4.00 25.28 9.10
N LYS A 71 -3.93 24.34 10.05
CA LYS A 71 -2.93 23.27 10.02
C LYS A 71 -3.06 22.59 8.66
N ARG A 72 -1.96 22.51 7.92
CA ARG A 72 -1.95 21.82 6.62
C ARG A 72 -2.44 20.40 6.86
N ARG A 73 -3.55 20.03 6.21
CA ARG A 73 -4.05 18.65 6.19
C ARG A 73 -2.92 17.75 5.68
N THR A 74 -2.43 16.87 6.53
CA THR A 74 -1.46 15.85 6.17
C THR A 74 -2.25 14.62 5.76
N VAL A 75 -2.19 14.27 4.48
CA VAL A 75 -2.74 13.00 4.01
C VAL A 75 -1.75 11.91 4.41
N GLY A 76 -2.18 11.02 5.30
CA GLY A 76 -1.44 9.83 5.67
C GLY A 76 -1.93 8.66 4.82
N ILE A 77 -1.01 7.95 4.18
CA ILE A 77 -1.29 6.56 3.79
C ILE A 77 -0.75 5.73 4.93
N ASP A 78 -1.65 5.05 5.66
CA ASP A 78 -1.27 4.37 6.90
C ASP A 78 -0.51 3.07 6.63
N SER A 79 -0.90 2.32 5.59
CA SER A 79 -0.27 1.07 5.19
C SER A 79 -0.79 0.56 3.84
N VAL A 80 0.02 -0.30 3.21
CA VAL A 80 -0.42 -1.19 2.12
C VAL A 80 -0.35 -2.62 2.65
N ASP A 81 -1.49 -3.33 2.61
CA ASP A 81 -1.58 -4.73 3.00
C ASP A 81 -1.71 -5.62 1.77
N LEU A 82 -0.94 -6.69 1.73
CA LEU A 82 -0.98 -7.71 0.68
C LEU A 82 -1.19 -9.08 1.32
N SER A 83 -2.17 -9.84 0.82
CA SER A 83 -2.33 -11.25 1.18
C SER A 83 -1.76 -12.14 0.09
N LYS A 84 -1.13 -13.26 0.48
CA LYS A 84 -0.52 -14.25 -0.43
C LYS A 84 -0.61 -15.67 0.17
N PRO A 85 -0.59 -16.72 -0.66
CA PRO A 85 -0.36 -18.08 -0.16
C PRO A 85 1.09 -18.22 0.35
N ILE A 86 1.35 -19.20 1.21
CA ILE A 86 2.72 -19.59 1.58
C ILE A 86 3.48 -20.05 0.32
N ASP A 87 4.69 -19.51 0.08
CA ASP A 87 5.53 -19.79 -1.10
C ASP A 87 7.04 -19.62 -0.77
N MET A 88 7.92 -19.64 -1.78
CA MET A 88 9.37 -19.48 -1.55
C MET A 88 9.75 -18.11 -0.95
N ALA A 89 8.91 -17.08 -1.11
CA ALA A 89 9.18 -15.74 -0.59
C ALA A 89 8.88 -15.63 0.91
N SER A 90 8.03 -16.51 1.45
CA SER A 90 7.57 -16.52 2.84
C SER A 90 8.69 -16.35 3.88
N PRO A 91 9.74 -17.19 3.94
CA PRO A 91 10.80 -17.04 4.94
C PRO A 91 11.61 -15.74 4.77
N LEU A 92 11.74 -15.24 3.54
CA LEU A 92 12.49 -14.01 3.25
C LEU A 92 11.68 -12.77 3.63
N LEU A 93 10.36 -12.78 3.43
CA LEU A 93 9.45 -11.72 3.87
C LEU A 93 9.38 -11.66 5.40
N LEU A 94 9.31 -12.81 6.07
CA LEU A 94 9.41 -12.89 7.52
C LEU A 94 10.74 -12.29 8.01
N LYS A 95 11.86 -12.67 7.39
CA LYS A 95 13.17 -12.08 7.72
C LYS A 95 13.21 -10.57 7.50
N ALA A 96 12.59 -10.07 6.43
CA ALA A 96 12.52 -8.64 6.12
C ALA A 96 11.71 -7.85 7.16
N ALA A 97 10.72 -8.47 7.82
CA ALA A 97 9.95 -7.85 8.89
C ALA A 97 10.76 -7.57 10.16
N PHE A 98 11.90 -8.25 10.34
CA PHE A 98 12.84 -8.02 11.46
C PHE A 98 14.11 -7.26 11.04
N ALA A 99 14.24 -6.91 9.76
CA ALA A 99 15.41 -6.21 9.25
C ALA A 99 15.24 -4.69 9.39
N ASP A 100 16.35 -3.96 9.52
CA ASP A 100 16.28 -2.50 9.49
C ASP A 100 15.78 -1.97 8.13
N PRO A 101 15.02 -0.87 8.09
CA PRO A 101 14.63 -0.23 6.84
C PRO A 101 15.85 0.15 6.00
N VAL A 102 15.84 -0.20 4.72
CA VAL A 102 16.91 0.14 3.77
C VAL A 102 16.49 1.38 2.97
N PRO A 103 17.21 2.52 3.08
CA PRO A 103 16.92 3.70 2.27
C PRO A 103 17.01 3.40 0.78
N GLY A 104 16.06 3.90 0.00
CA GLY A 104 15.96 3.69 -1.44
C GLY A 104 15.44 2.31 -1.85
N ALA A 105 15.03 1.46 -0.92
CA ALA A 105 14.40 0.18 -1.25
C ALA A 105 13.07 0.42 -1.99
N GLU A 106 12.89 -0.22 -3.15
CA GLU A 106 11.70 -0.05 -3.99
C GLU A 106 10.92 -1.36 -4.18
N ALA A 107 9.64 -1.34 -3.82
CA ALA A 107 8.69 -2.40 -4.16
C ALA A 107 7.78 -1.97 -5.30
N THR A 108 7.44 -2.89 -6.20
CA THR A 108 6.46 -2.64 -7.28
C THR A 108 5.33 -3.64 -7.23
N ILE A 109 4.10 -3.15 -7.26
CA ILE A 109 2.87 -3.94 -7.29
C ILE A 109 2.24 -3.78 -8.67
N TYR A 110 2.04 -4.90 -9.36
CA TYR A 110 1.43 -4.96 -10.68
C TYR A 110 0.02 -5.54 -10.59
N PHE A 111 -0.95 -4.84 -11.17
CA PHE A 111 -2.28 -5.36 -11.40
C PHE A 111 -2.43 -5.71 -12.88
N LEU A 112 -2.68 -6.98 -13.12
CA LEU A 112 -2.73 -7.56 -14.45
C LEU A 112 -4.13 -8.05 -14.77
N ARG A 113 -4.54 -7.82 -16.01
CA ARG A 113 -5.76 -8.39 -16.61
C ARG A 113 -5.38 -9.33 -17.75
N PRO A 114 -6.15 -10.40 -17.99
CA PRO A 114 -6.01 -11.17 -19.22
C PRO A 114 -6.21 -10.23 -20.42
N MET A 115 -5.40 -10.36 -21.45
CA MET A 115 -5.75 -9.79 -22.75
C MET A 115 -6.75 -10.72 -23.40
N ASP A 116 -7.97 -10.22 -23.68
CA ASP A 116 -8.88 -10.94 -24.56
C ASP A 116 -8.20 -11.05 -25.93
N THR A 117 -7.97 -12.27 -26.36
CA THR A 117 -7.53 -12.59 -27.72
C THR A 117 -8.68 -12.34 -28.69
N GLN A 118 -9.12 -11.09 -28.84
CA GLN A 118 -9.84 -10.65 -30.04
C GLN A 118 -8.83 -10.12 -31.05
N VAL A 119 -7.93 -10.99 -31.48
CA VAL A 119 -7.22 -10.85 -32.75
C VAL A 119 -7.81 -11.93 -33.63
N SER A 120 -8.52 -11.48 -34.68
CA SER A 120 -9.16 -12.23 -35.76
C SER A 120 -8.96 -13.75 -35.78
N ALA A 121 -10.07 -14.48 -35.78
CA ALA A 121 -10.16 -15.94 -35.93
C ALA A 121 -9.77 -16.46 -37.33
N GLU A 122 -8.70 -15.92 -37.91
CA GLU A 122 -8.17 -16.31 -39.22
C GLU A 122 -6.66 -16.57 -39.16
N GLN A 123 -6.14 -17.15 -38.09
CA GLN A 123 -4.83 -17.82 -38.09
C GLN A 123 -4.56 -18.48 -36.73
N SER A 124 -4.93 -19.76 -36.60
CA SER A 124 -4.13 -20.77 -35.88
C SER A 124 -4.93 -22.05 -35.72
N ASP A 125 -4.66 -23.03 -36.59
CA ASP A 125 -4.42 -24.38 -36.10
C ASP A 125 -3.34 -24.32 -35.01
N ILE A 126 -3.45 -25.19 -33.99
CA ILE A 126 -2.49 -25.50 -32.91
C ILE A 126 -2.98 -25.08 -31.49
N SER A 127 -3.47 -26.11 -30.78
CA SER A 127 -3.36 -26.40 -29.34
C SER A 127 -2.86 -25.30 -28.38
N GLY A 128 -3.66 -25.04 -27.33
CA GLY A 128 -3.17 -24.48 -26.06
C GLY A 128 -2.79 -23.01 -26.10
N GLY A 129 -3.75 -22.13 -26.41
CA GLY A 129 -3.54 -20.69 -26.44
C GLY A 129 -2.90 -20.17 -25.15
N LYS A 130 -1.72 -19.54 -25.26
CA LYS A 130 -1.08 -18.84 -24.15
C LYS A 130 -1.89 -17.60 -23.82
N ILE A 131 -2.53 -17.59 -22.64
CA ILE A 131 -3.19 -16.38 -22.12
C ILE A 131 -2.10 -15.35 -21.83
N SER A 132 -2.10 -14.25 -22.57
CA SER A 132 -1.23 -13.10 -22.30
C SER A 132 -1.88 -12.18 -21.28
N PHE A 133 -1.05 -11.51 -20.47
CA PHE A 133 -1.51 -10.59 -19.44
C PHE A 133 -0.92 -9.20 -19.67
N ASP A 134 -1.77 -8.20 -19.52
CA ASP A 134 -1.41 -6.80 -19.65
C ASP A 134 -1.56 -6.08 -18.29
N LYS A 135 -0.66 -5.13 -18.03
CA LYS A 135 -0.67 -4.34 -16.80
C LYS A 135 -1.57 -3.12 -17.00
N PHE A 136 -2.59 -3.00 -16.16
CA PHE A 136 -3.48 -1.84 -16.21
C PHE A 136 -3.25 -0.87 -15.04
N LEU A 137 -2.63 -1.32 -13.95
CA LEU A 137 -2.26 -0.48 -12.82
C LEU A 137 -0.90 -0.93 -12.27
N THR A 138 -0.01 0.03 -12.05
CA THR A 138 1.30 -0.18 -11.42
C THR A 138 1.43 0.76 -10.24
N ILE A 139 1.83 0.25 -9.08
CA ILE A 139 2.13 1.04 -7.88
C ILE A 139 3.60 0.79 -7.51
N VAL A 140 4.39 1.85 -7.39
CA VAL A 140 5.79 1.80 -6.93
C VAL A 140 5.86 2.47 -5.57
N LEU A 141 6.41 1.75 -4.59
CA LEU A 141 6.63 2.21 -3.23
C LEU A 141 8.13 2.41 -3.02
N THR A 142 8.54 3.58 -2.54
CA THR A 142 9.95 3.91 -2.26
C THR A 142 10.19 4.01 -0.75
N ASP A 143 11.41 3.64 -0.33
CA ASP A 143 11.79 3.44 1.07
C ASP A 143 10.86 2.43 1.74
N VAL A 144 10.59 1.32 1.04
CA VAL A 144 9.65 0.30 1.49
C VAL A 144 10.23 -0.54 2.63
N HIS A 145 9.40 -0.88 3.61
CA HIS A 145 9.75 -1.77 4.70
C HIS A 145 8.54 -2.60 5.17
N VAL A 146 8.75 -3.88 5.46
CA VAL A 146 7.71 -4.77 6.01
C VAL A 146 7.51 -4.43 7.48
N THR A 147 6.34 -3.91 7.85
CA THR A 147 6.01 -3.52 9.23
C THR A 147 5.25 -4.60 10.00
N SER A 148 4.58 -5.50 9.28
CA SER A 148 3.86 -6.61 9.88
C SER A 148 3.90 -7.82 8.96
N TYR A 149 4.00 -8.99 9.55
CA TYR A 149 3.92 -10.27 8.88
C TYR A 149 3.05 -11.20 9.72
N THR A 150 1.94 -11.65 9.15
CA THR A 150 1.01 -12.58 9.79
C THR A 150 0.91 -13.83 8.93
N VAL A 151 1.09 -14.99 9.52
CA VAL A 151 0.82 -16.28 8.88
C VAL A 151 -0.32 -16.97 9.62
N SER A 152 -1.26 -17.51 8.88
CA SER A 152 -2.42 -18.24 9.40
C SER A 152 -2.65 -19.50 8.59
N ALA A 153 -3.06 -20.58 9.25
CA ALA A 153 -3.44 -21.83 8.61
C ALA A 153 -4.73 -22.32 9.25
N SER A 154 -5.75 -22.60 8.45
CA SER A 154 -6.96 -23.29 8.91
C SER A 154 -6.75 -24.80 8.86
N GLY A 155 -7.29 -25.53 9.84
CA GLY A 155 -7.20 -27.00 9.91
C GLY A 155 -8.03 -27.76 8.87
N SER A 156 -8.53 -27.11 7.82
CA SER A 156 -9.21 -27.75 6.69
C SER A 156 -8.17 -28.33 5.72
N GLY A 157 -8.47 -29.48 5.12
CA GLY A 157 -7.53 -30.35 4.37
C GLY A 157 -6.92 -29.79 3.09
N ASP A 158 -6.91 -28.47 2.90
CA ASP A 158 -6.46 -27.81 1.67
C ASP A 158 -4.96 -27.48 1.69
N ASN A 159 -4.25 -27.76 2.80
CA ASN A 159 -2.82 -27.44 2.99
C ASN A 159 -2.44 -25.99 2.59
N SER A 160 -3.42 -25.08 2.58
CA SER A 160 -3.24 -23.70 2.15
C SER A 160 -3.18 -22.81 3.38
N GLY A 161 -1.96 -22.45 3.78
CA GLY A 161 -1.78 -21.32 4.69
C GLY A 161 -1.86 -20.01 3.91
N ASP A 162 -2.46 -19.00 4.54
CA ASP A 162 -2.51 -17.63 4.04
C ASP A 162 -1.60 -16.74 4.88
N GLU A 163 -0.88 -15.86 4.20
CA GLU A 163 -0.03 -14.84 4.80
C GLU A 163 -0.54 -13.46 4.45
N THR A 164 -0.36 -12.52 5.37
CA THR A 164 -0.58 -11.09 5.12
C THR A 164 0.69 -10.33 5.50
N ILE A 165 1.15 -9.49 4.59
CA ILE A 165 2.27 -8.57 4.80
C ILE A 165 1.76 -7.14 4.75
N SER A 166 2.18 -6.32 5.71
CA SER A 166 1.94 -4.87 5.73
C SER A 166 3.22 -4.15 5.37
N LEU A 167 3.13 -3.19 4.44
CA LEU A 167 4.25 -2.40 3.95
C LEU A 167 4.09 -0.94 4.37
N SER A 168 5.15 -0.36 4.92
CA SER A 168 5.35 1.08 5.05
C SER A 168 6.26 1.60 3.93
N PHE A 169 6.14 2.90 3.63
CA PHE A 169 6.89 3.57 2.57
C PHE A 169 6.82 5.09 2.76
N THR A 170 7.71 5.83 2.10
CA THR A 170 7.73 7.31 2.17
C THR A 170 7.16 7.97 0.92
N LYS A 171 7.18 7.27 -0.22
CA LYS A 171 6.65 7.76 -1.49
C LYS A 171 5.89 6.65 -2.21
N LEU A 172 4.85 7.05 -2.91
CA LEU A 172 4.03 6.20 -3.75
C LEU A 172 3.87 6.84 -5.12
N ASN A 173 4.19 6.09 -6.16
CA ASN A 173 3.91 6.42 -7.55
C ASN A 173 2.92 5.41 -8.12
N MET A 174 1.76 5.89 -8.54
CA MET A 174 0.71 5.08 -9.15
C MET A 174 0.59 5.45 -10.63
N THR A 175 0.55 4.46 -11.51
CA THR A 175 0.29 4.64 -12.95
C THR A 175 -0.85 3.75 -13.38
N TYR A 176 -1.96 4.34 -13.82
CA TYR A 176 -3.06 3.64 -14.46
C TYR A 176 -2.92 3.71 -15.99
N VAL A 177 -3.13 2.59 -16.68
CA VAL A 177 -3.12 2.52 -18.15
C VAL A 177 -4.57 2.52 -18.64
N HIS A 178 -4.99 3.64 -19.20
CA HIS A 178 -6.27 3.78 -19.87
C HIS A 178 -6.10 3.49 -21.37
N TYR A 179 -7.04 2.76 -21.97
CA TYR A 179 -7.04 2.53 -23.42
C TYR A 179 -8.04 3.45 -24.09
N LYS A 180 -7.54 4.38 -24.91
CA LYS A 180 -8.37 5.27 -25.73
C LYS A 180 -8.10 4.98 -27.20
N ASN A 181 -9.14 4.60 -27.94
CA ASN A 181 -9.03 4.25 -29.37
C ASN A 181 -7.96 3.15 -29.65
N GLY A 182 -7.85 2.16 -28.77
CA GLY A 182 -6.87 1.07 -28.90
C GLY A 182 -5.42 1.43 -28.56
N GLN A 183 -5.13 2.69 -28.21
CA GLN A 183 -3.80 3.14 -27.80
C GLN A 183 -3.71 3.26 -26.27
N PRO A 184 -2.63 2.76 -25.64
CA PRO A 184 -2.42 2.89 -24.21
C PRO A 184 -2.05 4.35 -23.86
N GLN A 185 -2.73 4.91 -22.87
CA GLN A 185 -2.49 6.23 -22.31
C GLN A 185 -2.24 6.10 -20.80
N ASN A 186 -1.07 6.54 -20.34
CA ASN A 186 -0.70 6.51 -18.93
C ASN A 186 -1.31 7.70 -18.19
N VAL A 187 -1.90 7.42 -17.03
CA VAL A 187 -2.41 8.40 -16.07
C VAL A 187 -1.58 8.25 -14.78
N PRO A 188 -0.53 9.08 -14.59
CA PRO A 188 0.33 9.00 -13.42
C PRO A 188 -0.23 9.80 -12.24
N ALA A 189 0.06 9.34 -11.02
CA ALA A 189 -0.15 10.06 -9.77
C ALA A 189 1.06 9.80 -8.85
N GLU A 190 1.66 10.88 -8.32
CA GLU A 190 2.76 10.82 -7.35
C GLU A 190 2.27 11.37 -6.00
N ILE A 191 2.55 10.62 -4.93
CA ILE A 191 2.18 10.97 -3.56
C ILE A 191 3.41 10.85 -2.66
N LYS A 192 3.73 11.94 -1.95
CA LYS A 192 4.72 11.94 -0.87
C LYS A 192 3.98 11.77 0.45
N VAL A 193 4.29 10.71 1.19
CA VAL A 193 3.66 10.41 2.47
C VAL A 193 4.41 11.17 3.56
N ALA A 194 3.68 11.92 4.39
CA ALA A 194 4.27 12.55 5.55
C ALA A 194 4.63 11.49 6.59
N LYS A 195 5.83 11.57 7.17
CA LYS A 195 6.20 10.74 8.32
C LYS A 195 5.23 11.05 9.46
N LYS A 196 4.69 10.00 10.08
CA LYS A 196 4.00 10.12 11.36
C LYS A 196 5.11 10.29 12.41
N GLU A 197 5.20 11.47 13.01
CA GLU A 197 6.09 11.75 14.15
C GLU A 197 5.55 11.09 15.43
#